data_AF-A0ABD0NES2-F1
#
_entry.id   AF-A0ABD0NES2-F1
#
_cell.length_a   1.000
_cell.length_b   1.000
_cell.length_c   1.000
_cell.angle_alpha   90.00
_cell.angle_beta   90.00
_cell.angle_gamma   90.00
#
_symmetry.space_group_name_H-M   'P 1'
#
loop_
_entity.id
_entity.type
_entity.pdbx_description
1 polymer ?
#
loop_
_entity_poly.entity_id
_entity_poly.type
_entity_poly.pdbx_seq_one_letter_code
_entity_poly.pdbx_strand_id
1 'polypeptide(L)' 'PSPLPSRSRSSSVGESLGLGGGRSMRAIVSHPASSNPVLLPFSRGDMVTVLIPEPRNGWLYGRHDSSLR' A
#
# COMPACT_ATOMS: atom_id res chain seq x y z
N PRO A 1 -6.84 -42.16 13.54
CA PRO A 1 -7.51 -40.85 13.34
C PRO A 1 -6.88 -39.73 14.20
N SER A 2 -6.26 -38.74 13.53
CA SER A 2 -6.26 -37.29 13.87
C SER A 2 -5.11 -36.60 13.10
N PRO A 3 -5.37 -35.71 12.12
CA PRO A 3 -4.33 -34.84 11.57
C PRO A 3 -4.19 -33.58 12.46
N LEU A 4 -2.98 -33.32 12.92
CA LEU A 4 -2.60 -32.08 13.61
C LEU A 4 -2.67 -30.90 12.62
N PRO A 5 -3.43 -29.83 12.90
CA PRO A 5 -3.44 -28.67 12.02
C PRO A 5 -2.12 -27.91 12.16
N SER A 6 -1.28 -27.94 11.11
CA SER A 6 -0.20 -26.99 10.92
C SER A 6 -0.81 -25.61 10.64
N ARG A 7 -1.06 -24.87 11.71
CA ARG A 7 -1.58 -23.51 11.65
C ARG A 7 -0.39 -22.58 11.45
N SER A 8 -0.04 -22.35 10.19
CA SER A 8 0.83 -21.25 9.78
C SER A 8 0.31 -19.94 10.38
N ARG A 9 0.98 -19.44 11.42
CA ARG A 9 0.75 -18.11 11.98
C ARG A 9 1.81 -17.18 11.42
N SER A 10 1.43 -16.45 10.37
CA SER A 10 2.01 -15.13 10.09
C SER A 10 0.88 -14.24 9.63
N SER A 11 0.04 -13.86 10.60
CA SER A 11 -0.90 -12.75 10.49
C SER A 11 -0.11 -11.45 10.64
N SER A 12 0.20 -10.76 9.54
CA SER A 12 0.61 -9.35 9.64
C SER A 12 -0.65 -8.48 9.67
N VAL A 13 -0.87 -7.94 10.85
CA VAL A 13 -1.90 -6.99 11.30
C VAL A 13 -2.01 -5.77 10.39
N GLY A 14 -3.24 -5.30 10.18
CA GLY A 14 -3.51 -3.98 9.61
C GLY A 14 -4.96 -3.68 9.24
N GLU A 15 -5.93 -4.22 9.99
CA GLU A 15 -7.31 -3.70 9.97
C GLU A 15 -7.35 -2.46 10.88
N SER A 16 -7.68 -1.28 10.32
CA SER A 16 -7.91 0.07 10.92
C SER A 16 -7.18 1.10 10.04
N LEU A 17 -7.77 2.09 9.36
CA LEU A 17 -8.95 2.93 9.62
C LEU A 17 -9.60 3.35 8.28
N GLY A 18 -10.87 3.74 8.35
CA GLY A 18 -11.80 3.93 7.23
C GLY A 18 -11.33 4.74 6.02
N LEU A 19 -12.10 4.56 4.93
CA LEU A 19 -11.97 5.13 3.57
C LEU A 19 -11.28 4.22 2.53
N GLY A 20 -11.75 2.97 2.45
CA GLY A 20 -11.70 2.16 1.23
C GLY A 20 -10.48 1.26 1.08
N GLY A 21 -10.60 0.01 1.57
CA GLY A 21 -9.96 -1.23 1.08
C GLY A 21 -8.44 -1.31 0.88
N GLY A 22 -7.69 -0.22 1.01
CA GLY A 22 -6.28 -0.13 0.62
C GLY A 22 -5.32 -0.24 1.81
N ARG A 23 -4.08 -0.65 1.50
CA ARG A 23 -2.99 -0.77 2.49
C ARG A 23 -2.18 0.53 2.53
N SER A 24 -2.15 1.21 3.67
CA SER A 24 -1.28 2.37 3.88
C SER A 24 0.19 1.96 4.00
N MET A 25 1.07 2.68 3.29
CA MET A 25 2.51 2.45 3.24
C MET A 25 3.26 3.77 3.36
N ARG A 26 4.46 3.74 3.92
CA ARG A 26 5.34 4.91 4.02
C ARG A 26 6.41 4.88 2.94
N ALA A 27 6.54 5.94 2.17
CA ALA A 27 7.56 6.06 1.14
C ALA A 27 8.97 6.13 1.76
N ILE A 28 9.87 5.24 1.33
CA ILE A 28 11.28 5.26 1.76
C ILE A 28 12.17 6.08 0.81
N VAL A 29 11.69 6.35 -0.40
CA VAL A 29 12.38 7.14 -1.43
C VAL A 29 11.37 8.10 -2.03
N SER A 30 11.83 9.24 -2.53
CA SER A 30 11.00 10.21 -3.24
C SER A 30 10.80 9.81 -4.70
N HIS A 31 9.60 10.02 -5.23
CA HIS A 31 9.26 9.90 -6.65
C HIS A 31 8.71 11.24 -7.15
N PRO A 32 9.50 12.04 -7.88
CA PRO A 32 9.06 13.34 -8.36
C PRO A 32 8.01 13.20 -9.47
N ALA A 33 7.22 14.26 -9.67
CA ALA A 33 6.32 14.33 -10.81
C ALA A 33 7.10 14.19 -12.12
N SER A 34 6.54 13.42 -13.05
CA SER A 34 7.11 13.19 -14.37
C SER A 34 6.12 13.58 -15.46
N SER A 35 6.53 13.51 -16.72
CA SER A 35 5.61 13.73 -17.86
C SER A 35 4.51 12.67 -17.98
N ASN A 36 4.59 11.56 -17.22
CA ASN A 36 3.55 10.54 -17.19
C ASN A 36 2.49 10.88 -16.12
N PRO A 37 1.25 11.24 -16.51
CA PRO A 37 0.21 11.66 -15.58
C PRO A 37 -0.35 10.51 -14.72
N VAL A 38 -0.04 9.25 -15.03
CA VAL A 38 -0.48 8.07 -14.27
C VAL A 38 0.44 7.80 -13.07
N LEU A 39 1.68 8.32 -13.10
CA LEU A 39 2.62 8.14 -11.98
C LEU A 39 2.24 9.07 -10.83
N LEU A 40 2.06 8.48 -9.66
CA LEU A 40 1.78 9.20 -8.43
C LEU A 40 3.07 9.80 -7.87
N PRO A 41 3.22 11.14 -7.79
CA PRO A 41 4.36 11.75 -7.12
C PRO A 41 4.22 11.66 -5.59
N PHE A 42 5.34 11.43 -4.91
CA PHE A 42 5.42 11.42 -3.44
C PHE A 42 6.86 11.69 -2.97
N SER A 43 7.01 12.16 -1.75
CA SER A 43 8.30 12.39 -1.10
C SER A 43 8.64 11.27 -0.12
N ARG A 44 9.93 11.13 0.20
CA ARG A 44 10.35 10.23 1.29
C ARG A 44 9.63 10.65 2.58
N GLY A 45 8.99 9.67 3.22
CA GLY A 45 8.27 9.84 4.47
C GLY A 45 6.76 9.96 4.31
N ASP A 46 6.27 10.21 3.10
CA ASP A 46 4.85 10.37 2.78
C ASP A 46 4.07 9.07 2.97
N MET A 47 2.80 9.22 3.35
CA MET A 47 1.85 8.10 3.43
C MET A 47 1.14 7.93 2.09
N VAL A 48 1.23 6.72 1.53
CA VAL A 48 0.57 6.33 0.29
C VAL A 48 -0.36 5.16 0.60
N THR A 49 -1.62 5.26 0.18
CA THR A 49 -2.56 4.13 0.25
C THR A 49 -2.48 3.34 -1.04
N VAL A 50 -2.09 2.07 -0.96
CA VAL A 50 -2.13 1.14 -2.09
C VAL A 50 -3.54 0.60 -2.23
N LEU A 51 -4.16 0.85 -3.38
CA LEU A 51 -5.54 0.49 -3.70
C LEU A 51 -5.64 -0.91 -4.32
N ILE A 52 -4.64 -1.32 -5.10
CA ILE A 52 -4.58 -2.65 -5.71
C ILE A 52 -3.33 -3.36 -5.19
N PRO A 53 -3.48 -4.51 -4.50
CA PRO A 53 -2.35 -5.23 -3.94
C PRO A 53 -1.49 -5.92 -5.01
N GLU A 54 -2.08 -6.22 -6.18
CA GLU A 54 -1.40 -6.93 -7.26
C GLU A 54 -0.58 -5.97 -8.14
N PRO A 55 0.75 -6.15 -8.23
CA PRO A 55 1.59 -5.32 -9.08
C PRO A 55 1.37 -5.62 -10.56
N ARG A 56 1.30 -4.58 -11.38
CA ARG A 56 1.23 -4.69 -12.85
C ARG A 56 2.51 -4.12 -13.42
N ASN A 57 3.33 -4.97 -14.05
CA ASN A 57 4.65 -4.60 -14.59
C ASN A 57 5.57 -3.95 -13.53
N GLY A 58 5.50 -4.41 -12.28
CA GLY A 58 6.27 -3.86 -11.17
C GLY A 58 5.70 -2.58 -10.55
N TRP A 59 4.56 -2.07 -11.03
CA TRP A 59 3.90 -0.89 -10.49
C TRP A 59 2.65 -1.24 -9.70
N LEU A 60 2.40 -0.48 -8.62
CA LEU A 60 1.19 -0.57 -7.83
C LEU A 60 0.33 0.67 -8.04
N TYR A 61 -0.98 0.49 -7.92
CA TYR A 61 -1.92 1.60 -7.94
C TYR A 61 -2.16 2.08 -6.52
N GLY A 62 -1.92 3.36 -6.30
CA GLY A 62 -2.14 3.98 -5.02
C GLY A 62 -2.54 5.44 -5.16
N ARG A 63 -2.83 6.05 -4.02
CA ARG A 63 -3.04 7.48 -3.88
C ARG A 63 -2.17 8.02 -2.76
N HIS A 64 -1.71 9.25 -2.90
CA HIS A 64 -1.06 9.95 -1.83
C HIS A 64 -2.13 10.35 -0.80
N ASP A 65 -1.88 10.10 0.49
CA ASP A 65 -2.76 10.58 1.54
C ASP A 65 -2.56 12.08 1.70
N SER A 66 -3.21 12.86 0.83
CA SER A 66 -3.38 14.29 1.06
C SER A 66 -4.38 14.42 2.20
N SER A 67 -3.89 14.28 3.44
CA SER A 67 -4.63 14.72 4.61
C SER A 67 -4.91 16.21 4.42
N LEU A 68 -6.17 16.46 4.07
CA LEU A 68 -6.85 17.73 3.94
C LEU A 68 -6.20 18.79 4.87
N ARG A 69 -5.56 19.79 4.27
CA ARG A 69 -5.42 21.11 4.89
C ARG A 69 -6.48 22.01 4.31
#